data_AF-A0AB35NGT7-F1
#
_entry.id   AF-A0AB35NGT7-F1
#
_cell.length_a   1.000
_cell.length_b   1.000
_cell.length_c   1.000
_cell.angle_alpha   90.00
_cell.angle_beta   90.00
_cell.angle_gamma   90.00
#
_symmetry.space_group_name_H-M   'P 1'
#
loop_
_entity.id
_entity.type
_entity.pdbx_description
1 polymer ?
#
loop_
_entity_poly.entity_id
_entity_poly.type
_entity_poly.pdbx_seq_one_letter_code
_entity_poly.pdbx_strand_id
1 'polypeptide(L)'
;MSDVPHASMLAKLKDIKGLKQLFMAALLLYALLLDADCPAWAKTVVVAALLYLLNPFDAMPDPVIWAGYIDDLGVLLSAIATLSNVIKPHHHASASQMHNEI
;
A
#
# COMPACT_ATOMS: atom_id res chain seq x y z
N MET A 1 -28.84 -22.94 5.76
CA MET A 1 -27.75 -23.22 4.80
C MET A 1 -27.67 -22.00 3.90
N SER A 2 -26.50 -21.37 3.88
CA SER A 2 -26.27 -19.98 3.47
C SER A 2 -25.77 -19.91 2.03
N ASP A 3 -26.66 -19.62 1.10
CA ASP A 3 -26.28 -19.21 -0.26
C ASP A 3 -26.11 -17.69 -0.30
N VAL A 4 -25.09 -17.19 0.39
CA VAL A 4 -24.62 -15.82 0.13
C VAL A 4 -23.92 -15.89 -1.23
N PRO A 5 -24.38 -15.19 -2.27
CA PRO A 5 -23.74 -15.26 -3.58
C PRO A 5 -22.34 -14.65 -3.43
N HIS A 6 -21.29 -15.50 -3.43
CA HIS A 6 -19.89 -15.09 -3.29
C HIS A 6 -19.51 -13.95 -4.24
N ALA A 7 -20.14 -13.88 -5.41
CA ALA A 7 -19.99 -12.79 -6.38
C ALA A 7 -20.38 -11.40 -5.86
N SER A 8 -21.42 -11.29 -5.01
CA SER A 8 -21.89 -10.00 -4.49
C SER A 8 -20.96 -9.43 -3.41
N MET A 9 -20.34 -10.31 -2.61
CA MET A 9 -19.34 -9.90 -1.64
C MET A 9 -18.03 -9.51 -2.31
N LEU A 10 -17.60 -10.26 -3.34
CA LEU A 10 -16.45 -9.89 -4.16
C LEU A 10 -16.66 -8.57 -4.89
N ALA A 11 -17.87 -8.29 -5.40
CA ALA A 11 -18.20 -7.01 -6.00
C ALA A 11 -18.11 -5.87 -4.98
N LYS A 12 -18.68 -6.07 -3.78
CA LYS A 12 -18.56 -5.09 -2.68
C LYS A 12 -17.12 -4.86 -2.27
N LEU A 13 -16.30 -5.91 -2.15
CA LEU A 13 -14.86 -5.82 -1.83
C LEU A 13 -14.07 -5.07 -2.92
N LYS A 14 -14.38 -5.31 -4.20
CA LYS A 14 -13.80 -4.57 -5.33
C LYS A 14 -14.18 -3.08 -5.34
N ASP A 15 -15.39 -2.76 -4.89
CA ASP A 15 -15.87 -1.37 -4.78
C ASP A 15 -15.39 -0.64 -3.52
N ILE A 16 -14.69 -1.32 -2.61
CA ILE A 16 -14.06 -0.64 -1.48
C ILE A 16 -12.92 0.22 -2.02
N LYS A 17 -13.18 1.52 -2.15
CA LYS A 17 -12.19 2.54 -2.54
C LYS A 17 -10.90 2.43 -1.73
N GLY A 18 -11.00 2.10 -0.44
CA GLY A 18 -9.85 1.91 0.44
C GLY A 18 -8.90 0.79 0.00
N LEU A 19 -9.42 -0.34 -0.49
CA LEU A 19 -8.59 -1.47 -0.94
C LEU A 19 -7.85 -1.13 -2.23
N LYS A 20 -8.53 -0.46 -3.16
CA LYS A 20 -7.90 0.06 -4.38
C LYS A 20 -6.80 1.08 -4.05
N GLN A 21 -7.05 1.95 -3.09
CA GLN A 21 -6.09 2.98 -2.68
C GLN A 21 -4.87 2.38 -1.96
N LEU A 22 -5.06 1.38 -1.10
CA LEU A 22 -3.99 0.58 -0.50
C LEU A 22 -3.11 -0.07 -1.59
N PHE A 23 -3.75 -0.75 -2.54
CA PHE A 23 -3.05 -1.44 -3.62
C PHE A 23 -2.23 -0.48 -4.49
N MET A 24 -2.84 0.66 -4.86
CA MET A 24 -2.16 1.71 -5.62
C MET A 24 -0.99 2.34 -4.85
N ALA A 25 -1.16 2.59 -3.55
CA ALA A 25 -0.11 3.12 -2.70
C ALA A 25 1.07 2.12 -2.59
N ALA A 26 0.78 0.83 -2.42
CA ALA A 26 1.78 -0.22 -2.39
C ALA A 26 2.56 -0.31 -3.72
N LEU A 27 1.86 -0.28 -4.87
CA LEU A 27 2.51 -0.27 -6.19
C LEU A 27 3.38 0.98 -6.41
N LEU A 28 2.94 2.14 -5.93
CA LEU A 28 3.72 3.37 -6.02
C LEU A 28 5.02 3.26 -5.22
N LEU A 29 4.95 2.77 -3.98
CA LEU A 29 6.12 2.54 -3.15
C LEU A 29 7.03 1.49 -3.78
N TYR A 30 6.49 0.42 -4.34
CA TYR A 30 7.26 -0.59 -5.05
C TYR A 30 7.98 -0.02 -6.29
N ALA A 31 7.31 0.83 -7.08
CA ALA A 31 7.93 1.55 -8.19
C ALA A 31 9.11 2.44 -7.71
N LEU A 32 8.95 3.08 -6.55
CA LEU A 32 10.00 3.86 -5.90
C LEU A 32 11.21 3.01 -5.48
N LEU A 33 10.96 1.77 -5.03
CA LEU A 33 12.00 0.84 -4.64
C LEU A 33 12.88 0.41 -5.83
N LEU A 34 12.23 0.21 -6.99
CA LEU A 34 12.87 -0.20 -8.24
C LEU A 34 13.67 0.94 -8.90
N ASP A 35 13.37 2.21 -8.61
CA ASP A 35 14.10 3.32 -9.18
C ASP A 35 15.55 3.36 -8.65
N ALA A 36 16.53 3.31 -9.54
CA ALA A 36 17.95 3.41 -9.20
C ALA A 36 18.34 4.80 -8.69
N ASP A 37 17.64 5.85 -9.12
CA ASP A 37 17.87 7.23 -8.70
C ASP A 37 17.29 7.54 -7.31
N CYS A 38 16.54 6.60 -6.72
CA CYS A 38 15.99 6.80 -5.38
C CYS A 38 17.08 6.65 -4.31
N PRO A 39 17.20 7.62 -3.38
CA PRO A 39 18.22 7.59 -2.34
C PRO A 39 17.97 6.41 -1.38
N ALA A 40 19.06 5.84 -0.85
CA ALA A 40 18.99 4.63 -0.02
C ALA A 40 18.07 4.76 1.19
N TRP A 41 18.06 5.93 1.86
CA TRP A 41 17.18 6.20 3.00
C TRP A 41 15.69 6.13 2.61
N ALA A 42 15.32 6.57 1.41
CA ALA A 42 13.96 6.51 0.91
C ALA A 42 13.54 5.07 0.66
N LYS A 43 14.43 4.26 0.09
CA LYS A 43 14.21 2.82 -0.09
C LYS A 43 14.01 2.10 1.26
N THR A 44 14.73 2.50 2.30
CA THR A 44 14.50 1.96 3.66
C THR A 44 13.10 2.25 4.17
N VAL A 45 12.60 3.49 3.99
CA VAL A 45 11.23 3.86 4.38
C VAL A 45 10.18 3.07 3.59
N VAL A 46 10.38 2.92 2.28
CA VAL A 46 9.52 2.10 1.40
C VAL A 46 9.48 0.65 1.88
N VAL A 47 10.65 0.05 2.13
CA VAL A 47 10.76 -1.34 2.59
C VAL A 47 10.06 -1.51 3.94
N ALA A 48 10.25 -0.58 4.88
CA ALA A 48 9.58 -0.60 6.17
C ALA A 48 8.05 -0.53 6.02
N ALA A 49 7.54 0.36 5.16
CA ALA A 49 6.11 0.51 4.91
C ALA A 49 5.48 -0.74 4.23
N LEU A 50 6.19 -1.36 3.29
CA LEU A 50 5.74 -2.59 2.62
C LEU A 50 5.81 -3.82 3.55
N LEU A 51 6.83 -3.93 4.40
CA LEU A 51 6.91 -4.97 5.43
C LEU A 51 5.76 -4.85 6.44
N TYR A 52 5.42 -3.63 6.84
CA TYR A 52 4.27 -3.37 7.71
C TYR A 52 2.96 -3.84 7.08
N LEU A 53 2.75 -3.54 5.78
CA LEU A 53 1.56 -3.97 5.04
C LEU A 53 1.41 -5.50 4.96
N LEU A 54 2.52 -6.23 4.87
CA LEU A 54 2.52 -7.71 4.78
C LEU A 54 2.43 -8.38 6.15
N ASN A 55 3.07 -7.79 7.17
CA ASN A 55 3.09 -8.31 8.52
C ASN A 55 2.87 -7.16 9.52
N PRO A 56 1.61 -6.79 9.82
CA PRO A 56 1.28 -5.70 10.75
C PRO A 56 1.77 -5.97 12.18
N PHE A 57 2.20 -7.20 12.48
CA PHE A 57 2.66 -7.62 13.81
C PHE A 57 4.14 -7.33 14.10
N ASP A 58 4.97 -7.01 13.11
CA ASP A 58 6.44 -7.12 13.26
C ASP A 58 7.17 -5.81 13.62
N ALA A 59 6.49 -4.65 13.62
CA ALA A 59 7.20 -3.36 13.70
C ALA A 59 7.17 -2.66 15.07
N MET A 60 6.27 -2.99 16.01
CA MET A 60 6.36 -2.52 17.41
C MET A 60 5.32 -3.20 18.35
N PRO A 61 5.69 -3.51 19.62
CA PRO A 61 4.77 -4.05 20.62
C PRO A 61 3.85 -2.97 21.24
N ASP A 62 2.57 -3.34 21.44
CA ASP A 62 1.44 -2.72 22.23
C ASP A 62 0.56 -1.61 21.58
N PRO A 63 -0.70 -1.36 22.05
CA PRO A 63 -1.87 -2.24 22.17
C PRO A 63 -3.13 -1.55 21.58
N VAL A 64 -3.32 -1.51 20.26
CA VAL A 64 -4.54 -0.93 19.63
C VAL A 64 -5.14 -1.93 18.64
N ILE A 65 -5.76 -2.97 19.19
CA ILE A 65 -6.23 -4.16 18.46
C ILE A 65 -7.47 -3.91 17.55
N TRP A 66 -8.00 -2.68 17.45
CA TRP A 66 -9.29 -2.41 16.80
C TRP A 66 -9.28 -1.51 15.55
N ALA A 67 -8.12 -1.06 15.06
CA ALA A 67 -8.04 -0.04 13.98
C ALA A 67 -7.22 -0.42 12.72
N GLY A 68 -6.92 -1.71 12.50
CA GLY A 68 -5.90 -2.18 11.55
C GLY A 68 -5.96 -1.60 10.12
N TYR A 69 -7.15 -1.52 9.50
CA TYR A 69 -7.25 -1.02 8.10
C TYR A 69 -7.05 0.50 7.94
N ILE A 70 -7.38 1.28 8.97
CA ILE A 70 -7.16 2.73 8.96
C ILE A 70 -5.67 3.01 9.21
N ASP A 71 -5.03 2.15 10.02
CA ASP A 71 -3.61 2.23 10.35
C ASP A 71 -2.71 1.90 9.15
N ASP A 72 -2.99 0.83 8.39
CA ASP A 72 -2.22 0.46 7.18
C ASP A 72 -2.26 1.54 6.09
N LEU A 73 -3.45 2.13 5.87
CA LEU A 73 -3.61 3.28 4.97
C LEU A 73 -2.84 4.49 5.50
N GLY A 74 -2.90 4.73 6.81
CA GLY A 74 -2.17 5.81 7.48
C GLY A 74 -0.65 5.67 7.30
N VAL A 75 -0.11 4.47 7.47
CA VAL A 75 1.31 4.17 7.30
C VAL A 75 1.74 4.38 5.85
N LEU A 76 1.03 3.81 4.87
CA LEU A 76 1.35 4.01 3.46
C LEU A 76 1.24 5.48 3.03
N LEU A 77 0.20 6.19 3.46
CA LEU A 77 0.03 7.61 3.17
C LEU A 77 1.12 8.45 3.84
N SER A 78 1.53 8.13 5.07
CA SER A 78 2.63 8.81 5.76
C SER A 78 3.97 8.57 5.08
N ALA A 79 4.22 7.36 4.57
CA ALA A 79 5.40 7.03 3.79
C ALA A 79 5.40 7.82 2.47
N ILE A 80 4.27 7.85 1.76
CA ILE A 80 4.11 8.66 0.54
C ILE A 80 4.31 10.15 0.84
N ALA A 81 3.77 10.68 1.94
CA ALA A 81 3.95 12.08 2.34
C ALA A 81 5.42 12.39 2.65
N THR A 82 6.09 11.50 3.38
CA THR A 82 7.54 11.60 3.68
C THR A 82 8.39 11.56 2.41
N LEU A 83 7.96 10.75 1.44
CA LEU A 83 8.65 10.55 0.17
C LEU A 83 8.17 11.48 -0.93
N SER A 84 7.27 12.43 -0.65
CA SER A 84 6.66 13.31 -1.66
C SER A 84 7.69 14.07 -2.50
N ASN A 85 8.82 14.46 -1.90
CA ASN A 85 9.92 15.14 -2.60
C ASN A 85 10.78 14.20 -3.46
N VAL A 86 10.68 12.88 -3.25
CA VAL A 86 11.38 11.83 -3.99
C VAL A 86 10.49 11.24 -5.09
N ILE A 87 9.16 11.23 -4.86
CA ILE A 87 8.16 10.75 -5.80
C ILE A 87 8.10 11.68 -7.01
N LYS A 88 8.68 11.21 -8.11
CA LYS A 88 8.58 11.80 -9.44
C LYS A 88 7.38 11.26 -10.23
N PRO A 89 6.89 11.99 -11.25
CA PRO A 89 5.74 11.57 -12.07
C PRO A 89 5.88 10.18 -12.73
N HIS A 90 7.09 9.76 -13.09
CA HIS A 90 7.31 8.45 -13.72
C HIS A 90 7.00 7.27 -12.79
N HIS A 91 7.09 7.45 -11.47
CA HIS A 91 6.70 6.39 -10.53
C HIS A 91 5.20 6.14 -10.53
N HIS A 92 4.39 7.19 -10.68
CA HIS A 92 2.94 7.06 -10.83
C HIS A 92 2.57 6.35 -12.14
N ALA A 93 3.29 6.65 -13.23
CA ALA A 93 3.11 5.98 -14.51
C ALA A 93 3.47 4.49 -14.42
N SER A 94 4.60 4.17 -13.77
CA SER A 94 5.04 2.79 -13.57
C SER A 94 4.08 1.98 -12.68
N ALA A 95 3.59 2.58 -11.58
CA ALA A 95 2.57 1.96 -10.74
C ALA A 95 1.26 1.69 -11.51
N SER A 96 0.84 2.61 -12.37
CA SER A 96 -0.35 2.45 -13.21
C SER A 96 -0.17 1.35 -14.26
N GLN A 97 1.03 1.22 -14.83
CA GLN A 97 1.36 0.13 -15.75
C GLN A 97 1.32 -1.22 -15.04
N MET A 98 1.97 -1.35 -13.88
CA MET A 98 1.93 -2.58 -13.08
C MET A 98 0.50 -2.97 -12.69
N HIS A 99 -0.37 -2.00 -12.36
CA HIS A 99 -1.77 -2.31 -12.09
C HIS A 99 -2.52 -2.90 -13.29
N ASN A 100 -2.17 -2.51 -14.53
CA ASN A 100 -2.80 -3.02 -15.74
C ASN A 100 -2.28 -4.40 -16.14
N GLU A 101 -1.13 -4.82 -15.61
CA GLU A 101 -0.51 -6.12 -15.88
C GLU A 101 -0.98 -7.24 -14.94
N ILE A 102 -1.69 -6.90 -13.86
CA ILE A 102 -2.20 -7.81 -12.83
C ILE A 102 -3.73 -7.93 -12.94
#